data_AF-A0A958G2C7-F1
#
_entry.id   AF-A0A958G2C7-F1
#
_cell.length_a   1.000
_cell.length_b   1.000
_cell.length_c   1.000
_cell.angle_alpha   90.00
_cell.angle_beta   90.00
_cell.angle_gamma   90.00
#
_symmetry.space_group_name_H-M   'P 1'
#
loop_
_entity.id
_entity.type
_entity.pdbx_description
1 polymer ?
#
loop_
_entity_poly.entity_id
_entity_poly.type
_entity_poly.pdbx_seq_one_letter_code
_entity_poly.pdbx_strand_id
1 'polypeptide(L)'
;STTLLMLSASISNASEIAEWIEDVRGRPCEIVIKKERPVELRYGFLHPELGVVPLTDREGRLLRQVARFYGASNLDDSGMILQGGRFKRRSRSNRPFRRSRNQRRRR
;
A
#
# COMPACT_ATOMS: atom_id res chain seq x y z
N SER A 1 -3.65 -14.70 -44.26
CA SER A 1 -4.27 -13.70 -43.36
C SER A 1 -4.62 -14.38 -42.06
N THR A 2 -4.09 -13.90 -40.92
CA THR A 2 -4.24 -14.56 -39.61
C THR A 2 -5.22 -13.79 -38.75
N THR A 3 -6.05 -14.48 -37.97
CA THR A 3 -6.98 -13.86 -37.01
C THR A 3 -6.27 -13.65 -35.67
N LEU A 4 -6.48 -12.50 -35.03
CA LEU A 4 -5.94 -12.19 -33.70
C LEU A 4 -7.03 -12.34 -32.64
N LEU A 5 -6.67 -12.91 -31.51
CA LEU A 5 -7.43 -12.88 -30.27
C LEU A 5 -6.53 -12.28 -29.19
N MET A 6 -6.94 -11.17 -28.61
CA MET A 6 -6.17 -10.44 -27.60
C MET A 6 -6.89 -10.49 -26.26
N LEU A 7 -6.13 -10.78 -25.20
CA LEU A 7 -6.62 -10.82 -23.83
C LEU A 7 -5.85 -9.79 -23.00
N SER A 8 -6.58 -8.90 -22.34
CA SER A 8 -6.02 -7.87 -21.47
C SER A 8 -6.83 -7.78 -20.19
N ALA A 9 -6.20 -7.26 -19.12
CA ALA A 9 -6.93 -6.75 -17.97
C ALA A 9 -7.73 -5.49 -18.35
N SER A 10 -8.61 -5.04 -17.46
CA SER A 10 -9.41 -3.82 -17.65
C SER A 10 -8.51 -2.60 -17.85
N ILE A 11 -8.65 -1.93 -19.00
CA ILE A 11 -7.95 -0.69 -19.38
C ILE A 11 -8.96 0.35 -19.86
N SER A 12 -8.63 1.64 -19.72
CA SER A 12 -9.52 2.74 -20.10
C SER A 12 -9.52 3.04 -21.60
N ASN A 13 -8.44 2.74 -22.31
CA ASN A 13 -8.21 3.12 -23.71
C ASN A 13 -8.32 1.95 -24.70
N ALA A 14 -9.19 0.98 -24.43
CA ALA A 14 -9.35 -0.19 -25.31
C ALA A 14 -9.78 0.19 -26.73
N SER A 15 -10.60 1.24 -26.89
CA SER A 15 -11.06 1.75 -28.19
C SER A 15 -9.94 2.27 -29.06
N GLU A 16 -9.06 3.12 -28.51
CA GLU A 16 -7.91 3.67 -29.23
C GLU A 16 -6.97 2.57 -29.75
N ILE A 17 -6.76 1.53 -28.94
CA ILE A 17 -5.91 0.41 -29.32
C ILE A 17 -6.55 -0.41 -30.43
N ALA A 18 -7.87 -0.64 -30.38
CA ALA A 18 -8.58 -1.38 -31.42
C ALA A 18 -8.56 -0.61 -32.76
N GLU A 19 -8.86 0.69 -32.74
CA GLU A 19 -8.81 1.56 -33.92
C GLU A 19 -7.42 1.55 -34.56
N TRP A 20 -6.35 1.65 -33.75
CA TRP A 20 -4.98 1.54 -34.24
C TRP A 20 -4.69 0.17 -34.89
N ILE A 21 -5.19 -0.92 -34.31
CA ILE A 21 -5.02 -2.28 -34.86
C ILE A 21 -5.80 -2.43 -36.18
N GLU A 22 -7.01 -1.87 -36.26
CA GLU A 22 -7.81 -1.87 -37.49
C GLU A 22 -7.09 -1.12 -38.62
N ASP A 23 -6.55 0.07 -38.34
CA ASP A 23 -5.81 0.89 -39.29
C ASP A 23 -4.57 0.17 -39.83
N VAL A 24 -3.74 -0.39 -38.94
CA VAL A 24 -2.50 -1.09 -39.32
C VAL A 24 -2.78 -2.37 -40.13
N ARG A 25 -3.89 -3.06 -39.84
CA ARG A 25 -4.17 -4.39 -40.42
C ARG A 25 -5.21 -4.38 -41.55
N GLY A 26 -5.95 -3.29 -41.73
CA GLY A 26 -7.06 -3.21 -42.68
C GLY A 26 -8.15 -4.24 -42.45
N ARG A 27 -8.39 -4.64 -41.18
CA ARG A 27 -9.41 -5.63 -40.80
C ARG A 27 -10.15 -5.17 -39.54
N PRO A 28 -11.47 -5.40 -39.43
CA PRO A 28 -12.22 -5.07 -38.22
C PRO A 28 -11.66 -5.74 -36.96
N CYS A 29 -11.70 -5.01 -35.84
CA CYS A 29 -11.24 -5.39 -34.51
C CYS A 29 -12.34 -5.08 -33.49
N GLU A 30 -13.09 -6.13 -33.13
CA GLU A 30 -14.19 -6.01 -32.17
C GLU A 30 -13.69 -6.07 -30.73
N ILE A 31 -14.23 -5.18 -29.88
CA ILE A 31 -13.87 -5.09 -28.46
C ILE A 31 -14.92 -5.82 -27.62
N VAL A 32 -14.47 -6.72 -26.75
CA VAL A 32 -15.32 -7.40 -25.76
C VAL A 32 -14.88 -6.99 -24.36
N ILE A 33 -15.76 -6.29 -23.61
CA ILE A 33 -15.45 -5.79 -22.26
C ILE A 33 -16.29 -6.52 -21.20
N LYS A 34 -15.64 -7.02 -20.15
CA LYS A 34 -16.29 -7.47 -18.91
C LYS A 34 -15.88 -6.54 -17.76
N LYS A 35 -16.85 -5.78 -17.21
CA LYS A 35 -16.61 -4.82 -16.12
C LYS A 35 -16.69 -5.43 -14.73
N GLU A 36 -17.50 -6.48 -14.57
CA GLU A 36 -17.76 -7.11 -13.27
C GLU A 36 -16.70 -8.17 -12.97
N ARG A 37 -16.11 -8.11 -11.78
CA ARG A 37 -15.25 -9.19 -11.29
C ARG A 37 -16.13 -10.37 -10.84
N PRO A 38 -15.87 -11.61 -11.29
CA PRO A 38 -16.70 -12.77 -10.97
C PRO A 38 -16.65 -13.15 -9.49
N VAL A 39 -15.56 -12.79 -8.80
CA VAL A 39 -15.39 -13.01 -7.37
C VAL A 39 -15.33 -11.66 -6.68
N GLU A 40 -16.17 -11.50 -5.67
CA GLU A 40 -16.23 -10.28 -4.88
C GLU A 40 -14.94 -10.11 -4.07
N LEU A 41 -14.36 -8.92 -4.13
CA LEU A 41 -13.16 -8.59 -3.37
C LEU A 41 -13.54 -7.94 -2.05
N ARG A 42 -12.85 -8.33 -0.98
CA ARG A 42 -12.91 -7.64 0.32
C ARG A 42 -11.55 -7.09 0.67
N TYR A 43 -11.52 -5.89 1.24
CA TYR A 43 -10.30 -5.34 1.80
C TYR A 43 -10.01 -5.99 3.15
N GLY A 44 -8.76 -6.41 3.35
CA GLY A 44 -8.24 -6.87 4.63
C GLY A 44 -7.36 -5.81 5.28
N PHE A 45 -7.35 -5.78 6.60
CA PHE A 45 -6.48 -4.98 7.44
C PHE A 45 -5.54 -5.89 8.24
N LEU A 46 -4.25 -5.56 8.27
CA LEU A 46 -3.25 -6.30 9.03
C LEU A 46 -3.06 -5.65 10.41
N HIS A 47 -3.79 -6.15 11.41
CA HIS A 47 -3.67 -5.68 12.78
C HIS A 47 -2.50 -6.36 13.50
N PRO A 48 -1.63 -5.63 14.21
CA PRO A 48 -0.42 -6.21 14.82
C PRO A 48 -0.71 -7.28 15.87
N GLU A 49 -1.86 -7.21 16.54
CA GLU A 49 -2.27 -8.18 17.58
C GLU A 49 -3.31 -9.20 17.10
N LEU A 50 -4.13 -8.87 16.08
CA LEU A 50 -5.27 -9.70 15.66
C LEU A 50 -5.00 -10.42 14.33
N GLY A 51 -3.87 -10.14 13.67
CA GLY A 51 -3.55 -10.68 12.35
C GLY A 51 -4.40 -10.06 11.26
N VAL A 52 -4.79 -10.86 10.27
CA VAL A 52 -5.62 -10.43 9.14
C VAL A 52 -7.08 -10.33 9.61
N VAL A 53 -7.62 -9.11 9.63
CA VAL A 53 -9.04 -8.85 9.90
C VAL A 53 -9.69 -8.16 8.71
N PRO A 54 -11.00 -8.28 8.48
CA PRO A 54 -11.69 -7.50 7.45
C PRO A 54 -11.56 -5.99 7.71
N LEU A 55 -11.40 -5.19 6.66
CA LEU A 55 -11.41 -3.73 6.79
C LEU A 55 -12.81 -3.24 7.19
N THR A 56 -13.85 -3.81 6.57
CA THR A 56 -15.25 -3.43 6.78
C THR A 56 -16.08 -4.62 7.26
N ASP A 57 -17.20 -4.31 7.94
CA ASP A 57 -18.25 -5.28 8.24
C ASP A 57 -19.06 -5.63 6.97
N ARG A 58 -20.10 -6.47 7.13
CA ARG A 58 -20.97 -6.90 6.03
C ARG A 58 -21.81 -5.75 5.46
N GLU A 59 -22.02 -4.69 6.25
CA GLU A 59 -22.75 -3.48 5.87
C GLU A 59 -21.83 -2.40 5.26
N GLY A 60 -20.53 -2.69 5.09
CA GLY A 60 -19.55 -1.77 4.51
C GLY A 60 -19.00 -0.72 5.48
N ARG A 61 -19.29 -0.82 6.78
CA ARG A 61 -18.77 0.10 7.80
C ARG A 61 -17.39 -0.33 8.26
N LEU A 62 -16.52 0.62 8.57
CA LEU A 62 -15.18 0.34 9.10
C LEU A 62 -15.28 -0.49 10.39
N LEU A 63 -14.53 -1.60 10.45
CA LEU A 63 -14.53 -2.47 11.61
C LEU A 63 -13.99 -1.71 12.84
N ARG A 64 -14.67 -1.84 13.99
CA ARG A 64 -14.34 -1.09 15.23
C ARG A 64 -12.89 -1.26 15.67
N GLN A 65 -12.31 -2.44 15.46
CA GLN A 65 -10.92 -2.74 15.79
C GLN A 65 -9.95 -1.92 14.94
N VAL A 66 -10.24 -1.76 13.64
CA VAL A 66 -9.46 -0.93 12.72
C VAL A 66 -9.59 0.54 13.08
N ALA A 67 -10.82 1.00 13.34
CA ALA A 67 -11.07 2.38 13.78
C ALA A 67 -10.31 2.72 15.08
N ARG A 68 -10.33 1.81 16.07
CA ARG A 68 -9.60 1.97 17.33
C ARG A 68 -8.09 1.98 17.11
N PHE A 69 -7.57 1.11 16.24
CA PHE A 69 -6.14 1.06 15.95
C PHE A 69 -5.63 2.39 15.42
N TYR A 70 -6.32 2.97 14.43
CA TYR A 70 -5.95 4.29 13.90
C TYR A 70 -6.23 5.43 14.89
N GLY A 71 -7.33 5.39 15.65
CA GLY A 71 -7.65 6.42 16.65
C GLY A 71 -6.74 6.42 17.88
N ALA A 72 -6.14 5.28 18.22
CA ALA A 72 -5.14 5.16 19.28
C ALA A 72 -3.71 5.39 18.77
N SER A 73 -3.51 5.37 17.46
CA SER A 73 -2.22 5.66 16.84
C SER A 73 -2.11 7.18 16.68
N ASN A 74 -1.12 7.79 17.31
CA ASN A 74 -0.70 9.15 16.95
C ASN A 74 -0.11 9.10 15.53
N LEU A 75 -0.98 9.25 14.53
CA LEU A 75 -0.58 9.41 13.15
C LEU A 75 -0.19 10.87 12.96
N ASP A 76 0.90 11.08 12.21
CA ASP A 76 1.25 12.40 11.69
C ASP A 76 0.15 12.90 10.71
N ASP A 77 0.03 14.20 10.47
CA ASP A 77 -1.00 14.80 9.58
C ASP A 77 -0.98 14.22 8.15
N SER A 78 0.15 13.59 7.77
CA SER A 78 0.32 12.85 6.52
C SER A 78 -0.36 11.47 6.49
N GLY A 79 -0.90 10.98 7.60
CA GLY A 79 -1.64 9.70 7.73
C GLY A 79 -0.83 8.43 7.51
N MET A 80 0.47 8.55 7.19
CA MET A 80 1.30 7.47 6.66
C MET A 80 2.38 6.99 7.63
N ILE A 81 2.60 7.69 8.75
CA ILE A 81 3.64 7.34 9.72
C ILE A 81 3.03 7.08 11.10
N LEU A 82 3.10 5.83 11.55
CA LEU A 82 2.90 5.46 12.95
C LEU A 82 4.06 6.02 13.79
N GLN A 83 3.86 7.17 14.44
CA GLN A 83 4.81 7.65 15.44
C GLN A 83 4.81 6.67 16.63
N GLY A 84 5.73 5.71 16.62
CA GLY A 84 5.92 4.75 17.72
C GLY A 84 6.02 3.27 17.33
N GLY A 85 5.89 2.91 16.05
CA GLY A 85 6.17 1.54 15.58
C GLY A 85 7.63 1.15 15.88
N ARG A 86 7.86 -0.10 16.29
CA ARG A 86 9.14 -0.72 16.73
C ARG A 86 10.26 -0.77 15.65
N PHE A 87 10.50 0.32 14.93
CA PHE A 87 11.67 0.56 14.08
C PHE A 87 12.39 1.85 14.48
N LYS A 88 12.50 2.11 15.80
CA LYS A 88 13.47 3.08 16.30
C LYS A 88 14.86 2.52 15.96
N ARG A 89 15.44 2.97 14.84
CA ARG A 89 16.85 2.78 14.51
C ARG A 89 17.61 3.02 15.81
N ARG A 90 18.31 1.98 16.31
CA ARG A 90 19.23 2.11 17.44
C ARG A 90 20.19 3.23 17.06
N SER A 91 19.93 4.45 17.52
CA SER A 91 20.89 5.52 17.50
C SER A 91 22.02 5.02 18.38
N ARG A 92 23.13 4.63 17.74
CA ARG A 92 24.36 4.25 18.43
C ARG A 92 24.67 5.38 19.39
N SER A 93 24.59 5.07 20.68
CA SER A 93 24.84 6.01 21.76
C SER A 93 26.16 6.73 21.49
N ASN A 94 26.09 8.04 21.27
CA ASN A 94 27.25 8.90 21.26
C ASN A 94 27.75 8.97 22.72
N ARG A 95 28.65 8.06 23.12
CA ARG A 95 29.31 8.13 24.42
C ARG A 95 30.23 9.36 24.39
N PRO A 96 29.99 10.41 25.18
CA PRO A 96 30.95 11.50 25.23
C PRO A 96 32.22 10.98 25.90
N PHE A 97 33.33 11.12 25.19
CA PHE A 97 34.67 10.82 25.67
C PHE A 97 34.97 11.72 26.88
N ARG A 98 34.92 11.16 28.09
CA ARG A 98 35.31 11.84 29.33
C ARG A 98 36.81 12.16 29.23
N ARG A 99 37.14 13.42 28.91
CA ARG A 99 38.49 13.97 29.12
C ARG A 99 38.80 13.95 30.61
N SER A 100 39.77 13.11 30.99
CA SER A 100 40.36 13.08 32.33
C SER A 100 40.97 14.46 32.63
N ARG A 101 40.39 15.19 33.59
CA ARG A 101 40.94 16.44 34.09
C ARG A 101 41.74 16.11 35.35
N ASN A 102 43.05 16.11 35.17
CA ASN A 102 44.05 15.89 36.20
C ASN A 102 43.91 16.97 37.29
N GLN A 103 43.49 16.58 38.49
CA GLN A 103 43.69 17.38 39.71
C GLN A 103 44.40 16.49 40.73
N ARG A 104 45.74 16.45 40.63
CA ARG A 104 46.58 16.09 41.77
C ARG A 104 46.57 17.28 42.72
N ARG A 105 45.86 17.13 43.83
CA ARG A 105 46.05 17.92 45.05
C ARG A 105 46.68 17.01 46.12
N ARG A 106 47.55 17.63 46.92
CA ARG A 106 48.13 17.21 48.21
C ARG A 106 49.46 16.46 48.12
N ARG A 107 50.56 17.14 48.42
CA ARG A 107 51.00 17.40 49.80
C ARG A 107 51.52 18.83 49.92
#